data_AF-A0ABD2R9M8-F1
#
_entry.id   AF-A0ABD2R9M8-F1
#
_cell.length_a   1.000
_cell.length_b   1.000
_cell.length_c   1.000
_cell.angle_alpha   90.00
_cell.angle_beta   90.00
_cell.angle_gamma   90.00
#
_symmetry.space_group_name_H-M   'P 1'
#
loop_
_entity.id
_entity.type
_entity.pdbx_description
1 polymer ?
#
loop_
_entity_poly.entity_id
_entity_poly.type
_entity_poly.pdbx_seq_one_letter_code
_entity_poly.pdbx_strand_id
1 'polypeptide(L)'
;MVISKPKMGLFQTNVRFLGHLICQRKVTPIQRSIDFASKFPDVIKDRTQLQRFLGSLNYISPFYKNLSRDLAPLYDMLKKDHKSPWTDSVIPHFNRVKIVYNILVISKVIN
;
A
#
# COMPACT_ATOMS: atom_id res chain seq x y z
N MET A 1 -1.84 -25.02 22.35
CA MET A 1 -1.12 -23.84 21.82
C MET A 1 0.25 -23.80 22.47
N VAL A 2 1.33 -23.61 21.70
CA VAL A 2 2.70 -23.46 22.22
C VAL A 2 3.16 -22.03 21.95
N ILE A 3 3.68 -21.35 22.98
CA ILE A 3 4.14 -19.96 22.88
C ILE A 3 5.66 -19.95 22.71
N SER A 4 6.15 -19.20 21.72
CA SER A 4 7.59 -19.00 21.53
C SER A 4 8.11 -17.95 22.51
N LYS A 5 8.83 -18.38 23.55
CA LYS A 5 9.49 -17.50 24.53
C LYS A 5 10.29 -16.35 23.89
N PRO A 6 11.14 -16.55 22.85
CA PRO A 6 11.93 -15.46 22.27
C PRO A 6 11.09 -14.46 21.44
N LYS A 7 9.89 -14.82 21.00
CA LYS A 7 8.99 -13.93 20.24
C LYS A 7 7.94 -13.25 21.12
N MET A 8 7.94 -13.54 22.41
CA MET A 8 6.96 -13.04 23.36
C MET A 8 7.38 -11.65 23.89
N GLY A 9 6.53 -10.64 23.67
CA GLY A 9 6.66 -9.31 24.27
C GLY A 9 5.43 -9.00 25.10
N LEU A 10 5.55 -9.02 26.43
CA LEU A 10 4.46 -8.70 27.36
C LEU A 10 4.58 -7.25 27.84
N PHE A 11 3.44 -6.63 28.16
CA PHE A 11 3.33 -5.28 28.72
C PHE A 11 4.12 -4.20 27.94
N GLN A 12 4.24 -4.37 26.61
CA GLN A 12 4.96 -3.45 25.76
C GLN A 12 4.10 -2.25 25.37
N THR A 13 4.66 -1.05 25.46
CA THR A 13 4.03 0.18 24.95
C THR A 13 4.04 0.25 23.42
N ASN A 14 5.00 -0.45 22.81
CA ASN A 14 5.23 -0.52 21.36
C ASN A 14 5.28 -1.98 20.92
N VAL A 15 4.38 -2.39 20.03
CA VAL A 15 4.37 -3.78 19.51
C VAL A 15 4.35 -3.76 17.99
N ARG A 16 5.23 -4.57 17.39
CA ARG A 16 5.16 -4.89 15.96
C ARG A 16 4.23 -6.08 15.77
N PHE A 17 3.10 -5.86 15.12
CA PHE A 17 2.10 -6.90 14.89
C PHE A 17 1.51 -6.79 13.49
N LEU A 18 1.48 -7.91 12.76
CA LEU A 18 0.97 -8.01 11.39
C LEU A 18 1.54 -6.97 10.40
N GLY A 19 2.77 -6.48 10.61
CA GLY A 19 3.38 -5.45 9.76
C GLY A 19 2.97 -4.01 10.14
N HIS A 20 2.38 -3.82 11.32
CA HIS A 20 2.08 -2.52 11.90
C HIS A 20 2.82 -2.31 13.21
N LEU A 21 3.12 -1.05 13.53
CA LEU A 21 3.60 -0.60 14.82
C LEU A 21 2.40 -0.08 15.57
N ILE A 22 2.08 -0.74 16.67
CA ILE A 22 1.00 -0.34 17.56
C ILE A 22 1.66 0.37 18.74
N CYS A 23 1.38 1.66 18.89
CA CYS A 23 1.92 2.51 19.94
C CYS A 23 0.85 3.50 20.39
N GLN A 24 0.56 3.56 21.70
CA GLN A 24 -0.25 4.64 22.30
C GLN A 24 -1.52 5.01 21.49
N ARG A 25 -2.33 4.00 21.12
CA ARG A 25 -3.57 4.11 20.31
C ARG A 25 -3.38 4.45 18.83
N LYS A 26 -2.15 4.58 18.34
CA LYS A 26 -1.82 4.70 16.92
C LYS A 26 -1.42 3.34 16.35
N VAL A 27 -1.84 3.09 15.12
CA VAL A 27 -1.43 1.96 14.31
C VAL A 27 -0.73 2.54 13.09
N THR A 28 0.56 2.26 12.95
CA THR A 28 1.37 2.79 11.86
C THR A 28 1.84 1.64 10.96
N PRO A 29 1.69 1.69 9.63
CA PRO A 29 2.25 0.67 8.76
C PRO A 29 3.79 0.69 8.82
N ILE A 30 4.45 -0.46 8.97
CA ILE A 30 5.92 -0.52 9.08
C ILE A 30 6.54 -1.18 7.86
N GLN A 31 7.60 -0.54 7.36
CA GLN A 31 8.68 -1.02 6.48
C GLN A 31 8.28 -1.74 5.20
N ARG A 32 7.43 -2.76 5.24
CA ARG A 32 6.95 -3.47 4.07
C ARG A 32 6.23 -2.56 3.07
N SER A 33 5.39 -1.65 3.56
CA SER A 33 4.73 -0.65 2.70
C SER A 33 5.74 0.33 2.10
N ILE A 34 6.76 0.73 2.87
CA ILE A 34 7.85 1.62 2.42
C ILE A 34 8.71 0.94 1.36
N ASP A 35 9.17 -0.27 1.64
CA ASP A 35 9.96 -1.09 0.73
C ASP A 35 9.21 -1.36 -0.55
N PHE A 36 7.91 -1.66 -0.44
CA PHE A 36 7.07 -1.84 -1.61
C PHE A 36 6.96 -0.54 -2.40
N ALA A 37 6.64 0.59 -1.75
CA ALA A 37 6.47 1.88 -2.41
C ALA A 37 7.75 2.34 -3.13
N SER A 38 8.91 2.12 -2.51
CA SER A 38 10.23 2.47 -3.04
C SER A 38 10.69 1.53 -4.16
N LYS A 39 10.40 0.21 -4.08
CA LYS A 39 10.88 -0.78 -5.06
C LYS A 39 9.89 -1.04 -6.20
N PHE A 40 8.64 -0.59 -6.08
CA PHE A 40 7.65 -0.81 -7.11
C PHE A 40 8.05 -0.04 -8.39
N PRO A 41 7.97 -0.66 -9.59
CA PRO A 41 8.36 -0.01 -10.84
C PRO A 41 7.51 1.24 -11.13
N ASP A 42 8.07 2.21 -11.85
CA ASP A 42 7.34 3.41 -12.32
C ASP A 42 6.45 3.12 -13.52
N VAL A 43 6.70 2.01 -14.22
CA VAL A 43 5.93 1.60 -15.38
C VAL A 43 5.27 0.25 -15.10
N ILE A 44 3.95 0.22 -15.16
CA ILE A 44 3.18 -1.02 -15.15
C ILE A 44 3.13 -1.56 -16.57
N LYS A 45 3.64 -2.78 -16.78
CA LYS A 45 3.64 -3.47 -18.08
C LYS A 45 2.60 -4.58 -18.16
N ASP A 46 2.16 -5.09 -17.01
CA ASP A 46 1.31 -6.27 -16.93
C ASP A 46 0.13 -6.08 -15.97
N ARG A 47 -0.99 -6.74 -16.29
CA ARG A 47 -2.19 -6.76 -15.44
C ARG A 47 -1.89 -7.28 -14.03
N THR A 48 -1.00 -8.27 -13.91
CA THR A 48 -0.57 -8.84 -12.64
C THR A 48 0.18 -7.81 -11.79
N GLN A 49 0.98 -6.93 -12.40
CA GLN A 49 1.67 -5.86 -11.69
C GLN A 49 0.67 -4.83 -11.17
N LEU A 50 -0.34 -4.47 -11.96
CA LEU A 50 -1.41 -3.58 -11.51
C LEU A 50 -2.19 -4.18 -10.33
N GLN A 51 -2.54 -5.47 -10.38
CA GLN A 51 -3.19 -6.15 -9.25
C GLN A 51 -2.34 -6.14 -7.98
N ARG A 52 -1.02 -6.39 -8.11
CA ARG A 52 -0.09 -6.33 -6.97
C ARG A 52 -0.04 -4.92 -6.36
N PHE A 53 -0.01 -3.88 -7.20
CA PHE A 53 -0.05 -2.50 -6.75
C PHE A 53 -1.33 -2.18 -5.98
N LEU A 54 -2.49 -2.48 -6.56
CA LEU A 54 -3.78 -2.24 -5.91
C LEU A 54 -3.93 -3.03 -4.60
N GLY A 55 -3.42 -4.26 -4.57
CA GLY A 55 -3.36 -5.07 -3.36
C GLY A 55 -2.55 -4.41 -2.24
N SER A 56 -1.40 -3.81 -2.57
CA SER A 56 -0.60 -3.08 -1.57
C SER A 56 -1.30 -1.83 -1.04
N LEU A 57 -2.06 -1.12 -1.88
CA LEU A 57 -2.77 0.08 -1.49
C LEU A 57 -3.93 -0.23 -0.54
N ASN A 58 -4.52 -1.42 -0.65
CA ASN A 58 -5.55 -1.85 0.29
C ASN A 58 -5.02 -1.91 1.74
N TYR A 59 -3.74 -2.25 1.93
CA TYR A 59 -3.10 -2.31 3.25
C TYR A 59 -2.96 -0.93 3.91
N ILE A 60 -2.90 0.14 3.12
CA ILE A 60 -2.82 1.51 3.62
C ILE A 60 -4.15 2.27 3.49
N SER A 61 -5.23 1.60 3.08
CA SER A 61 -6.54 2.21 2.91
C SER A 61 -7.05 2.99 4.13
N PRO A 62 -6.77 2.61 5.40
CA PRO A 62 -7.20 3.40 6.55
C PRO A 62 -6.52 4.79 6.63
N PHE A 63 -5.41 4.98 5.92
CA PHE A 63 -4.60 6.20 5.95
C PHE A 63 -4.76 7.06 4.70
N TYR A 64 -5.42 6.55 3.66
CA TYR A 64 -5.60 7.23 2.38
C TYR A 64 -7.06 7.65 2.21
N LYS A 65 -7.34 8.93 2.44
CA LYS A 65 -8.69 9.49 2.24
C LYS A 65 -9.08 9.44 0.75
N ASN A 66 -10.25 8.90 0.45
CA ASN A 66 -10.79 8.75 -0.91
C ASN A 66 -10.00 7.80 -1.83
N LEU A 67 -9.23 6.85 -1.27
CA LEU A 67 -8.46 5.87 -2.05
C LEU A 67 -9.31 5.18 -3.14
N SER A 68 -10.52 4.73 -2.79
CA SER A 68 -11.41 4.05 -3.74
C SER A 68 -11.75 4.89 -4.96
N ARG A 69 -11.89 6.21 -4.81
CA ARG A 69 -12.16 7.13 -5.91
C ARG A 69 -10.94 7.27 -6.82
N ASP A 70 -9.76 7.38 -6.23
CA ASP A 70 -8.51 7.52 -6.99
C ASP A 70 -8.11 6.20 -7.67
N LEU A 71 -8.53 5.06 -7.11
CA LEU A 71 -8.30 3.73 -7.67
C LEU A 71 -9.35 3.29 -8.69
N ALA A 72 -10.54 3.90 -8.72
CA ALA A 72 -11.61 3.54 -9.66
C ALA A 72 -11.13 3.36 -11.12
N PRO A 73 -10.41 4.31 -11.74
CA PRO A 73 -9.93 4.14 -13.11
C PRO A 73 -8.95 2.97 -13.25
N LEU A 74 -8.13 2.70 -12.23
CA LEU A 74 -7.19 1.58 -12.23
C LEU A 74 -7.91 0.23 -12.09
N TYR A 75 -9.01 0.17 -11.33
CA TYR A 75 -9.87 -1.02 -11.26
C TYR A 75 -10.65 -1.25 -12.55
N ASP A 76 -11.04 -0.19 -13.27
CA ASP A 76 -11.73 -0.32 -14.55
C ASP A 76 -10.85 -0.98 -15.62
N MET A 77 -9.54 -0.71 -15.60
CA MET A 77 -8.56 -1.37 -16.49
C MET A 77 -8.40 -2.87 -16.20
N LEU A 78 -8.80 -3.32 -15.01
CA LEU A 78 -8.80 -4.73 -14.64
C LEU A 78 -10.06 -5.48 -15.07
N LYS A 79 -11.04 -4.81 -15.68
CA LYS A 79 -12.24 -5.48 -16.18
C LYS A 79 -11.93 -6.26 -17.46
N LYS A 80 -12.56 -7.43 -17.62
CA LYS A 80 -12.31 -8.35 -18.76
C LYS A 80 -12.62 -7.71 -20.11
N ASP A 81 -13.56 -6.76 -20.15
CA ASP A 81 -14.02 -6.10 -21.39
C ASP A 81 -13.20 -4.86 -21.78
N HIS A 82 -12.18 -4.49 -20.99
CA HIS A 82 -11.41 -3.27 -21.22
C HIS A 82 -10.38 -3.49 -22.34
N LYS A 83 -10.73 -3.08 -23.57
CA LYS A 83 -9.86 -3.16 -24.76
C LYS A 83 -8.83 -2.01 -24.86
N SER A 84 -8.81 -1.08 -23.91
CA SER A 84 -7.96 0.12 -24.02
C SER A 84 -6.47 -0.24 -23.92
N PRO A 85 -5.64 0.26 -24.83
CA PRO A 85 -4.19 0.17 -24.69
C PRO A 85 -3.72 0.99 -23.47
N TRP A 86 -2.63 0.54 -22.83
CA TRP A 86 -2.05 1.05 -21.58
C TRP A 86 -1.38 2.43 -21.71
N THR A 87 -1.76 3.28 -22.66
CA THR A 87 -0.72 4.13 -23.28
C THR A 87 -0.74 5.61 -22.90
N ASP A 88 -1.88 6.31 -22.78
CA ASP A 88 -1.79 7.79 -22.68
C ASP A 88 -2.40 8.43 -21.42
N SER A 89 -3.60 8.03 -20.98
CA SER A 89 -4.24 8.65 -19.80
C SER A 89 -3.95 7.92 -18.47
N VAL A 90 -3.54 6.65 -18.57
CA VAL A 90 -3.39 5.72 -17.44
C VAL A 90 -2.09 5.95 -16.67
N ILE A 91 -0.99 6.06 -17.41
CA ILE A 91 0.36 6.21 -16.89
C ILE A 91 0.48 7.46 -16.00
N PRO A 92 0.02 8.66 -16.42
CA PRO A 92 0.07 9.84 -15.55
C PRO A 92 -0.80 9.69 -14.30
N HIS A 93 -1.96 9.03 -14.42
CA HIS A 93 -2.84 8.79 -13.28
C HIS A 93 -2.20 7.81 -12.27
N PHE A 94 -1.62 6.72 -12.75
CA PHE A 94 -0.86 5.77 -11.93
C PHE A 94 0.29 6.47 -11.20
N ASN A 95 1.09 7.27 -11.91
CA ASN A 95 2.21 8.02 -11.33
C ASN A 95 1.74 8.96 -10.22
N ARG A 96 0.62 9.66 -10.42
CA ARG A 96 0.01 10.50 -9.39
C ARG A 96 -0.35 9.70 -8.14
N VAL A 97 -1.02 8.56 -8.29
CA VAL A 97 -1.39 7.69 -7.16
C VAL A 97 -0.14 7.18 -6.44
N LYS A 98 0.90 6.80 -7.19
CA LYS A 98 2.18 6.34 -6.64
C LYS A 98 2.91 7.42 -5.85
N ILE A 99 2.91 8.67 -6.31
CA ILE A 99 3.50 9.81 -5.59
C ILE A 99 2.77 10.04 -4.27
N VAL A 100 1.43 10.09 -4.30
CA VAL A 100 0.63 10.27 -3.08
C VAL A 100 0.85 9.10 -2.12
N TYR A 101 0.93 7.88 -2.64
CA TYR A 101 1.26 6.68 -1.86
C TYR A 101 2.60 6.82 -1.14
N ASN A 102 3.66 7.20 -1.87
CA ASN A 102 4.99 7.43 -1.30
C ASN A 102 4.97 8.51 -0.20
N ILE A 103 4.32 9.65 -0.44
CA ILE A 103 4.23 10.74 0.53
C ILE A 103 3.48 10.30 1.80
N LEU A 104 2.36 9.59 1.66
CA LEU A 104 1.58 9.09 2.80
C LEU A 104 2.38 8.08 3.62
N VAL A 105 3.07 7.16 2.96
CA VAL A 105 3.89 6.14 3.62
C VAL A 105 5.06 6.77 4.37
N ILE A 106 5.75 7.75 3.78
CA ILE A 106 6.86 8.46 4.43
C ILE A 106 6.36 9.31 5.61
N SER A 107 5.31 10.11 5.41
CA SER A 107 4.79 11.04 6.44
C SER A 107 4.23 10.35 7.69
N LYS A 108 3.72 9.12 7.57
CA LYS A 108 3.22 8.35 8.71
C LYS A 108 4.28 7.54 9.44
N VAL A 109 5.44 7.34 8.84
CA VAL A 109 6.56 6.61 9.48
C VAL A 109 7.46 7.56 10.27
N ILE A 110 7.57 8.82 9.84
CA ILE A 110 8.43 9.84 10.48
C ILE A 110 7.73 10.54 11.67
N ASN A 111 6.44 10.27 11.92
CA ASN A 111 5.58 11.01 12.87
C ASN A 111 4.78 10.06 13.77
#